data_AF-A0AAV9M229-F1
#
_entry.id   AF-A0AAV9M229-F1
#
_cell.length_a   1.000
_cell.length_b   1.000
_cell.length_c   1.000
_cell.angle_alpha   90.00
_cell.angle_beta   90.00
_cell.angle_gamma   90.00
#
_symmetry.space_group_name_H-M   'P 1'
#
loop_
_entity.id
_entity.type
_entity.pdbx_description
1 polymer ?
#
loop_
_entity_poly.entity_id
_entity_poly.type
_entity_poly.pdbx_seq_one_letter_code
_entity_poly.pdbx_strand_id
1 'polypeptide(L)'
;MTEEMSTERKIAYQKARNEFFKMARELNASDGVEIAGVFYSDYDKKTLIYPNYAAAIKTFEKFRKLAVQEQPLVTQEEEVTKQLIIKKMEELQKLKGRELTIKVYEMKKGRFFC
;
A
#
# COMPACT_ATOMS: atom_id res chain seq x y z
N MET A 1 -16.89 -23.79 12.23
CA MET A 1 -16.83 -22.58 11.39
C MET A 1 -18.00 -22.64 10.44
N THR A 2 -18.97 -21.74 10.58
CA THR A 2 -20.23 -21.75 9.81
C THR A 2 -19.98 -21.40 8.35
N GLU A 3 -20.69 -22.07 7.43
CA GLU A 3 -20.53 -21.93 5.97
C GLU A 3 -20.75 -20.49 5.45
N GLU A 4 -21.54 -19.68 6.16
CA GLU A 4 -21.81 -18.27 5.83
C GLU A 4 -20.55 -17.38 5.90
N MET A 5 -19.75 -17.52 6.96
CA MET A 5 -18.47 -16.82 7.11
C MET A 5 -17.47 -17.13 5.99
N SER A 6 -17.56 -18.33 5.40
CA SER A 6 -16.69 -18.73 4.29
C SER A 6 -17.09 -18.06 2.97
N THR A 7 -18.40 -17.80 2.79
CA THR A 7 -18.95 -17.22 1.57
C THR A 7 -18.70 -15.72 1.51
N GLU A 8 -18.89 -15.01 2.63
CA GLU A 8 -18.59 -13.58 2.74
C GLU A 8 -17.10 -13.28 2.50
N ARG A 9 -16.21 -14.08 3.11
CA ARG A 9 -14.76 -13.97 2.90
C ARG A 9 -14.37 -14.19 1.44
N LYS A 10 -14.99 -15.17 0.78
CA LYS A 10 -14.77 -15.43 -0.64
C LYS A 10 -15.19 -14.24 -1.51
N ILE A 11 -16.35 -13.64 -1.23
CA ILE A 11 -16.83 -12.46 -1.95
C ILE A 11 -15.88 -11.27 -1.75
N ALA A 12 -15.47 -11.02 -0.51
CA ALA A 12 -14.53 -9.95 -0.18
C ALA A 12 -13.17 -10.16 -0.90
N TYR A 13 -12.64 -11.38 -0.88
CA TYR A 13 -11.42 -11.75 -1.61
C TYR A 13 -11.54 -11.47 -3.11
N GLN A 14 -12.62 -11.93 -3.74
CA GLN A 14 -12.83 -11.72 -5.18
C GLN A 14 -12.96 -10.23 -5.54
N LYS A 15 -13.62 -9.45 -4.68
CA LYS A 15 -13.74 -7.99 -4.85
C LYS A 15 -12.36 -7.32 -4.81
N ALA A 16 -11.58 -7.57 -3.74
CA ALA A 16 -10.25 -6.99 -3.57
C ALA A 16 -9.30 -7.38 -4.72
N ARG A 17 -9.33 -8.66 -5.15
CA ARG A 17 -8.55 -9.14 -6.29
C ARG A 17 -8.90 -8.39 -7.59
N ASN A 18 -10.18 -8.20 -7.85
CA ASN A 18 -10.63 -7.49 -9.05
C ASN A 18 -10.26 -6.01 -9.03
N GLU A 19 -10.34 -5.37 -7.85
CA GLU A 19 -9.88 -3.99 -7.65
C GLU A 19 -8.38 -3.86 -7.88
N PHE A 20 -7.57 -4.80 -7.38
CA PHE A 20 -6.13 -4.87 -7.67
C PHE A 20 -5.86 -4.99 -9.17
N PHE A 21 -6.55 -5.88 -9.89
CA PHE A 21 -6.38 -6.02 -11.34
C PHE A 21 -6.76 -4.76 -12.11
N LYS A 22 -7.75 -4.01 -11.63
CA LYS A 22 -8.13 -2.73 -12.21
C LYS A 22 -6.98 -1.71 -12.05
N MET A 23 -6.49 -1.51 -10.83
CA MET A 23 -5.35 -0.61 -10.56
C MET A 23 -4.11 -0.99 -11.36
N ALA A 24 -3.78 -2.29 -11.43
CA ALA A 24 -2.62 -2.76 -12.19
C ALA A 24 -2.76 -2.47 -13.70
N ARG A 25 -3.97 -2.58 -14.26
CA ARG A 25 -4.23 -2.20 -15.66
C ARG A 25 -4.12 -0.70 -15.86
N GLU A 26 -4.62 0.09 -14.93
CA GLU A 26 -4.53 1.55 -14.98
C GLU A 26 -3.07 2.02 -14.98
N LEU A 27 -2.24 1.53 -14.04
CA LEU A 27 -0.80 1.83 -13.99
C LEU A 27 -0.04 1.39 -15.24
N ASN A 28 -0.39 0.21 -15.79
CA ASN A 28 0.21 -0.24 -17.04
C ASN A 28 -0.14 0.71 -18.20
N ALA A 29 -1.38 1.18 -18.27
CA ALA A 29 -1.86 2.06 -19.33
C ALA A 29 -1.36 3.51 -19.20
N SER A 30 -1.28 4.07 -17.99
CA SER A 30 -0.84 5.45 -17.76
C SER A 30 0.67 5.60 -17.82
N ASP A 31 1.40 4.69 -17.19
CA ASP A 31 2.82 4.87 -16.87
C ASP A 31 3.72 3.79 -17.51
N GLY A 32 3.15 2.88 -18.30
CA GLY A 32 3.89 1.82 -18.98
C GLY A 32 4.49 0.76 -18.04
N VAL A 33 3.99 0.67 -16.80
CA VAL A 33 4.55 -0.20 -15.77
C VAL A 33 4.21 -1.67 -16.06
N GLU A 34 5.23 -2.54 -16.11
CA GLU A 34 5.04 -3.98 -16.23
C GLU A 34 4.74 -4.59 -14.85
N ILE A 35 3.53 -5.13 -14.67
CA ILE A 35 3.07 -5.74 -13.42
C ILE A 35 2.74 -7.20 -13.66
N ALA A 36 3.28 -8.09 -12.83
CA ALA A 36 2.98 -9.52 -12.83
C ALA A 36 2.66 -10.00 -11.42
N GLY A 37 1.72 -10.93 -11.30
CA GLY A 37 1.30 -11.48 -10.01
C GLY A 37 0.85 -12.92 -10.09
N VAL A 38 1.15 -13.69 -9.05
CA VAL A 38 0.71 -15.08 -8.85
C VAL A 38 -0.12 -15.12 -7.58
N PHE A 39 -1.34 -15.63 -7.68
CA PHE A 39 -2.31 -15.63 -6.59
C PHE A 39 -2.66 -17.07 -6.23
N TYR A 40 -2.34 -17.45 -4.99
CA TYR A 40 -2.78 -18.68 -4.37
C TYR A 40 -3.90 -18.37 -3.40
N SER A 41 -4.98 -19.13 -3.44
CA SER A 41 -6.16 -18.91 -2.63
C SER A 41 -6.90 -20.23 -2.45
N ASP A 42 -7.36 -20.50 -1.23
CA ASP A 42 -8.21 -21.66 -0.95
C ASP A 42 -9.60 -21.54 -1.62
N TYR A 43 -9.95 -20.35 -2.10
CA TYR A 43 -11.21 -20.08 -2.79
C TYR A 43 -11.16 -20.35 -4.30
N ASP A 44 -9.97 -20.47 -4.87
CA ASP A 44 -9.77 -20.68 -6.31
C ASP A 44 -9.29 -22.12 -6.56
N LYS A 45 -9.94 -22.82 -7.51
CA LYS A 45 -9.55 -24.20 -7.86
C LYS A 45 -8.18 -24.31 -8.53
N LYS A 46 -7.64 -23.18 -9.02
CA LYS A 46 -6.38 -23.07 -9.75
C LYS A 46 -5.71 -21.76 -9.38
N THR A 47 -4.39 -21.76 -9.43
CA THR A 47 -3.58 -20.55 -9.32
C THR A 47 -4.02 -19.54 -10.38
N LEU A 48 -4.27 -18.32 -9.94
CA LEU A 48 -4.58 -17.21 -10.84
C LEU A 48 -3.30 -16.42 -11.12
N ILE A 49 -3.14 -16.04 -12.38
CA ILE A 49 -1.93 -15.38 -12.85
C ILE A 49 -2.34 -14.12 -13.60
N TYR A 50 -1.76 -12.99 -13.18
CA TYR A 50 -1.95 -11.70 -13.80
C TYR A 50 -0.69 -11.27 -14.56
N PRO A 51 -0.83 -10.63 -15.74
CA PRO A 51 -2.08 -10.49 -16.50
C PRO A 51 -2.43 -11.77 -17.28
N ASN A 52 -1.44 -12.60 -17.56
CA ASN A 52 -1.56 -13.97 -18.07
C ASN A 52 -0.21 -14.69 -17.84
N TYR A 53 -0.20 -16.01 -18.06
CA TYR A 53 0.99 -16.84 -17.83
C TYR A 53 2.25 -16.35 -18.57
N ALA A 54 2.13 -16.10 -19.88
CA ALA A 54 3.29 -15.74 -20.71
C ALA A 54 3.88 -14.37 -20.32
N ALA A 55 3.01 -13.39 -20.06
CA ALA A 55 3.44 -12.07 -19.60
C ALA A 55 4.09 -12.14 -18.22
N ALA A 56 3.49 -12.88 -17.28
CA ALA A 56 4.02 -13.02 -15.93
C ALA A 56 5.41 -13.66 -15.93
N ILE A 57 5.62 -14.74 -16.69
CA ILE A 57 6.94 -15.38 -16.81
C ILE A 57 7.97 -14.39 -17.35
N LYS A 58 7.66 -13.64 -18.41
CA LYS A 58 8.59 -12.64 -18.96
C LYS A 58 8.95 -11.58 -17.94
N THR A 59 7.98 -11.07 -17.18
CA THR A 59 8.23 -10.08 -16.13
C THR A 59 9.10 -10.66 -15.01
N PHE A 60 8.84 -11.89 -14.55
CA PHE A 60 9.67 -12.54 -13.54
C PHE A 60 11.09 -12.84 -14.02
N GLU A 61 11.26 -13.22 -15.29
CA GLU A 61 12.58 -13.41 -15.89
C GLU A 61 13.36 -12.10 -15.99
N LYS A 62 12.70 -11.00 -16.36
CA LYS A 62 13.29 -9.65 -16.32
C LYS A 62 13.71 -9.30 -14.90
N PHE A 63 12.83 -9.50 -13.92
CA PHE A 63 13.11 -9.25 -12.51
C PHE A 63 14.31 -10.05 -12.00
N ARG A 64 14.39 -11.35 -12.32
CA ARG A 64 15.51 -12.22 -11.94
C ARG A 64 16.86 -11.75 -12.50
N LYS A 65 16.85 -11.06 -13.64
CA LYS A 65 18.06 -10.53 -14.29
C LYS A 65 18.51 -9.19 -13.70
N LEU A 66 17.70 -8.53 -12.86
CA LEU A 66 18.08 -7.30 -12.17
C LEU A 66 19.21 -7.59 -11.15
N ALA A 67 20.20 -6.70 -11.11
CA ALA A 67 21.31 -6.81 -10.15
C ALA A 67 20.78 -6.74 -8.72
N VAL A 68 21.44 -7.41 -7.77
CA VAL A 68 21.01 -7.48 -6.35
C VAL A 68 20.85 -6.08 -5.72
N GLN A 69 21.57 -5.06 -6.20
CA GLN A 69 21.44 -3.66 -5.75
C GLN A 69 20.18 -2.94 -6.24
N GLU A 70 19.51 -3.46 -7.28
CA GLU A 70 18.25 -2.93 -7.82
C GLU A 70 17.04 -3.74 -7.33
N GLN A 71 17.26 -4.80 -6.55
CA GLN A 71 16.18 -5.58 -5.96
C GLN A 71 15.60 -4.79 -4.79
N PRO A 72 14.33 -4.36 -4.85
CA PRO A 72 13.69 -3.71 -3.72
C PRO A 72 13.71 -4.67 -2.53
N LEU A 73 14.12 -4.15 -1.37
CA LEU A 73 14.00 -4.81 -0.08
C LEU A 73 12.58 -5.37 0.05
N VAL A 74 12.44 -6.64 0.40
CA VAL A 74 11.14 -7.22 0.78
C VAL A 74 10.71 -6.51 2.06
N THR A 75 10.02 -5.39 1.92
CA THR A 75 9.47 -4.63 3.05
C THR A 75 8.22 -5.35 3.51
N GLN A 76 8.29 -5.90 4.73
CA GLN A 76 7.10 -6.36 5.42
C GLN A 76 6.13 -5.18 5.54
N GLU A 77 4.85 -5.36 5.21
CA GLU A 77 3.82 -4.31 5.28
C GLU A 77 3.80 -3.60 6.65
N GLU A 78 4.12 -4.33 7.72
CA GLU A 78 4.24 -3.79 9.08
C GLU A 78 5.31 -2.70 9.18
N GLU A 79 6.43 -2.85 8.49
CA GLU A 79 7.52 -1.88 8.51
C GLU A 79 7.14 -0.60 7.75
N VAL A 80 6.49 -0.75 6.61
CA VAL A 80 5.95 0.39 5.83
C VAL A 80 4.89 1.13 6.64
N THR A 81 4.00 0.39 7.31
CA THR A 81 2.94 0.96 8.15
C THR A 81 3.51 1.69 9.36
N LYS A 82 4.52 1.11 10.04
CA LYS A 82 5.22 1.77 11.15
C LYS A 82 5.88 3.08 10.71
N GLN A 83 6.59 3.06 9.57
CA GLN A 83 7.23 4.27 9.03
C GLN A 83 6.21 5.36 8.69
N LEU A 84 5.04 4.97 8.15
CA LEU A 84 3.95 5.92 7.87
C LEU A 84 3.40 6.55 9.16
N ILE A 85 3.19 5.74 10.22
CA ILE A 85 2.75 6.21 11.53
C ILE A 85 3.76 7.20 12.12
N ILE A 86 5.05 6.85 12.12
CA ILE A 86 6.13 7.71 12.63
C ILE A 86 6.12 9.06 11.91
N LYS A 87 6.08 9.05 10.58
CA LYS A 87 6.05 10.28 9.78
C LYS A 87 4.84 11.16 10.11
N LYS A 88 3.66 10.56 10.28
CA LYS A 88 2.44 11.28 10.68
C LYS A 88 2.53 11.85 12.10
N MET A 89 3.15 11.13 13.02
CA MET A 89 3.39 11.62 14.38
C MET A 89 4.36 12.81 14.40
N GLU A 90 5.41 12.79 13.59
CA GLU A 90 6.33 13.93 13.43
C GLU A 90 5.64 15.16 12.83
N GLU A 91 4.78 14.97 11.83
CA GLU A 91 3.95 16.04 11.26
C GLU A 91 3.04 16.67 12.33
N LEU A 92 2.39 15.84 13.17
CA LEU A 92 1.55 16.30 14.27
C LEU A 92 2.33 17.06 15.35
N GLN A 93 3.55 16.61 15.70
CA GLN A 93 4.40 17.30 16.66
C GLN A 93 4.84 18.67 16.15
N LYS A 94 5.20 18.78 14.87
CA LYS A 94 5.54 20.07 14.24
C LYS A 94 4.37 21.05 14.25
N LEU A 95 3.15 20.56 14.00
CA LEU A 95 1.94 21.39 14.07
C LEU A 95 1.66 21.89 15.50
N LYS A 96 1.75 21.01 16.50
CA LYS A 96 1.63 21.41 17.92
C LYS A 96 2.68 22.43 18.33
N GLY A 97 3.93 22.25 17.90
CA GLY A 97 5.02 23.20 18.13
C GLY A 97 4.68 24.59 17.58
N ARG A 98 4.19 24.67 16.33
CA ARG A 98 3.75 25.93 15.71
C ARG A 98 2.59 26.58 16.47
N GLU A 99 1.60 25.81 16.90
CA GLU A 99 0.46 26.31 17.66
C GLU A 99 0.89 26.91 19.01
N LEU A 100 1.81 26.24 19.72
CA LEU A 100 2.40 26.75 20.95
C LEU A 100 3.21 28.02 20.71
N THR A 101 4.00 28.09 19.64
CA THR A 101 4.73 29.31 19.27
C THR A 101 3.78 30.48 19.01
N ILE A 102 2.66 30.25 18.31
CA ILE A 102 1.63 31.28 18.05
C ILE A 102 1.01 31.74 19.38
N LYS A 103 0.62 30.82 20.26
CA LYS A 103 0.07 31.17 21.59
C LYS A 103 1.05 31.98 22.43
N VAL A 104 2.32 31.61 22.46
CA VAL A 104 3.37 32.36 23.17
C VAL A 104 3.57 33.75 22.58
N TYR A 105 3.52 33.88 21.25
CA TYR A 105 3.62 35.17 20.58
C TYR A 105 2.41 36.08 20.91
N GLU A 106 1.20 35.53 20.94
CA GLU A 106 -0.02 36.25 21.33
C GLU A 106 -0.02 36.66 22.80
N MET A 107 0.45 35.79 23.71
CA MET A 107 0.64 36.11 25.13
C MET A 107 1.66 37.25 25.32
N LYS A 108 2.78 37.24 24.57
CA LYS A 108 3.79 38.31 24.61
C LYS A 108 3.26 39.64 24.07
N LYS A 109 2.27 39.62 23.18
CA LYS A 109 1.60 40.83 22.67
C LYS A 109 0.54 41.40 23.63
N GLY A 110 0.36 40.81 24.81
CA GLY A 110 -0.49 41.38 25.86
C GLY A 110 -2.00 41.20 25.67
N ARG A 111 -2.45 40.32 24.76
CA ARG A 111 -3.87 39.96 24.66
C ARG A 111 -4.24 38.91 25.71
N PHE A 112 -4.39 39.34 26.96
CA PHE A 112 -5.16 38.59 27.95
C PHE A 112 -6.65 38.73 27.59
N PHE A 113 -7.30 37.63 27.18
CA PHE A 113 -8.77 37.57 27.26
C PHE A 113 -9.12 37.38 28.73
N CYS A 114 -9.73 38.41 29.31
CA CYS A 114 -10.47 38.34 30.57
C CYS A 114 -11.81 37.64 30.33
#